data_AF-A0A3A0BPR2-F1
#
_entry.id   AF-A0A3A0BPR2-F1
#
_cell.length_a   1.000
_cell.length_b   1.000
_cell.length_c   1.000
_cell.angle_alpha   90.00
_cell.angle_beta   90.00
_cell.angle_gamma   90.00
#
_symmetry.space_group_name_H-M   'P 1'
#
loop_
_entity.id
_entity.type
_entity.pdbx_description
1 polymer ?
#
loop_
_entity_poly.entity_id
_entity_poly.type
_entity_poly.pdbx_seq_one_letter_code
_entity_poly.pdbx_strand_id
1 'polypeptide(L)'
;MQRAVLLVCASALFILLTPAVALAHPLGNFTVNRYSRLTVSGEEIRLTYIIDMAEIPTHQERSRMDRNGDHLVDAAEQDAYVAHLVDALPGQLTLYLNGRPQAWRLEQADLTFPTGQAGLPTLRLVTEWTTLLAAQPGPWQADYRDTSYADRLGWQEIIVQAAAGATLEAASVPAVDVSQELRVYPDNLLQS
;
A
#
# COMPACT_ATOMS: atom_id res chain seq x y z
N MET A 1 -12.83 -68.08 -41.74
CA MET A 1 -14.03 -67.34 -41.29
C MET A 1 -13.60 -65.96 -40.84
N GLN A 2 -14.30 -64.95 -41.34
CA GLN A 2 -13.97 -63.53 -41.31
C GLN A 2 -14.07 -62.88 -39.93
N ARG A 3 -13.24 -61.86 -39.68
CA ARG A 3 -13.54 -60.53 -39.09
C ARG A 3 -12.21 -59.75 -39.02
N ALA A 4 -11.96 -58.82 -39.95
CA ALA A 4 -12.32 -57.38 -39.88
C ALA A 4 -11.45 -56.61 -38.86
N VAL A 5 -10.91 -55.40 -39.04
CA VAL A 5 -10.63 -54.44 -40.13
C VAL A 5 -10.24 -53.12 -39.39
N LEU A 6 -9.33 -52.31 -39.97
CA LEU A 6 -9.00 -50.88 -39.68
C LEU A 6 -8.23 -50.55 -38.38
N LEU A 7 -6.99 -50.01 -38.44
CA LEU A 7 -6.58 -48.61 -38.70
C LEU A 7 -7.17 -47.59 -37.70
N VAL A 8 -6.30 -46.81 -37.04
CA VAL A 8 -6.27 -45.33 -37.05
C VAL A 8 -5.24 -44.81 -36.03
N CYS A 9 -4.33 -43.96 -36.50
CA CYS A 9 -3.45 -43.11 -35.72
C CYS A 9 -4.28 -42.11 -34.88
N ALA A 10 -3.96 -41.90 -33.61
CA ALA A 10 -4.43 -40.70 -32.89
C ALA A 10 -3.47 -40.30 -31.75
N SER A 11 -2.55 -39.42 -32.12
CA SER A 11 -2.12 -38.23 -31.36
C SER A 11 -1.95 -38.35 -29.84
N ALA A 12 -0.68 -38.32 -29.42
CA ALA A 12 -0.27 -37.90 -28.09
C ALA A 12 -0.90 -36.55 -27.74
N LEU A 13 -1.89 -36.55 -26.85
CA LEU A 13 -2.40 -35.33 -26.24
C LEU A 13 -1.46 -34.94 -25.09
N PHE A 14 -0.30 -34.39 -25.43
CA PHE A 14 0.46 -33.58 -24.47
C PHE A 14 -0.35 -32.31 -24.25
N ILE A 15 -1.22 -32.32 -23.24
CA ILE A 15 -1.76 -31.09 -22.68
C ILE A 15 -0.57 -30.37 -22.07
N LEU A 16 0.02 -29.44 -22.84
CA LEU A 16 0.82 -28.36 -22.29
C LEU A 16 -0.10 -27.58 -21.37
N LEU A 17 -0.16 -27.98 -20.10
CA LEU A 17 -0.54 -27.04 -19.04
C LEU A 17 0.55 -25.98 -19.06
N THR A 18 0.33 -24.93 -19.85
CA THR A 18 1.00 -23.66 -19.57
C THR A 18 0.65 -23.36 -18.12
N PRO A 19 1.62 -23.30 -17.19
CA PRO A 19 1.30 -22.71 -15.90
C PRO A 19 0.78 -21.32 -16.24
N ALA A 20 -0.52 -21.10 -16.02
CA ALA A 20 -1.03 -19.75 -15.96
C ALA A 20 -0.14 -19.10 -14.93
N VAL A 21 0.69 -18.15 -15.36
CA VAL A 21 1.46 -17.33 -14.45
C VAL A 21 0.39 -16.57 -13.68
N ALA A 22 -0.02 -17.14 -12.56
CA ALA A 22 -0.92 -16.50 -11.64
C ALA A 22 -0.09 -15.36 -11.05
N LEU A 23 -0.23 -14.18 -11.67
CA LEU A 23 0.43 -12.96 -11.23
C LEU A 23 -0.19 -12.53 -9.91
N ALA A 24 0.47 -12.98 -8.83
CA ALA A 24 0.32 -12.57 -7.44
C ALA A 24 0.05 -11.06 -7.30
N HIS A 25 -0.24 -10.57 -6.08
CA HIS A 25 -0.09 -9.13 -5.78
C HIS A 25 1.09 -8.58 -6.60
N PRO A 26 0.99 -7.47 -7.35
CA PRO A 26 1.80 -7.30 -8.57
C PRO A 26 3.32 -7.39 -8.39
N LEU A 27 3.78 -7.24 -7.15
CA LEU A 27 5.18 -7.33 -6.70
C LEU A 27 5.55 -8.63 -5.94
N GLY A 28 4.65 -9.61 -5.84
CA GLY A 28 4.78 -10.88 -5.12
C GLY A 28 3.82 -11.04 -3.93
N ASN A 29 3.56 -12.29 -3.52
CA ASN A 29 2.60 -12.65 -2.47
C ASN A 29 2.96 -12.22 -1.04
N PHE A 30 4.17 -11.68 -0.83
CA PHE A 30 4.71 -11.34 0.49
C PHE A 30 4.91 -9.83 0.69
N THR A 31 4.49 -9.00 -0.27
CA THR A 31 4.82 -7.58 -0.23
C THR A 31 3.92 -6.77 0.71
N VAL A 32 4.54 -5.78 1.36
CA VAL A 32 3.87 -4.68 2.07
C VAL A 32 4.31 -3.39 1.40
N ASN A 33 3.40 -2.77 0.65
CA ASN A 33 3.68 -1.55 -0.11
C ASN A 33 3.14 -0.33 0.62
N ARG A 34 3.87 0.77 0.48
CA ARG A 34 3.64 2.00 1.22
C ARG A 34 3.64 3.17 0.27
N TYR A 35 2.68 4.08 0.48
CA TYR A 35 2.55 5.28 -0.31
C TYR A 35 2.28 6.47 0.58
N SER A 36 3.04 7.54 0.37
CA SER A 36 2.89 8.82 1.05
C SER A 36 2.73 9.92 0.01
N ARG A 37 1.59 10.62 0.03
CA ARG A 37 1.44 11.89 -0.69
C ARG A 37 1.31 13.02 0.31
N LEU A 38 2.28 13.92 0.30
CA LEU A 38 2.19 15.18 1.02
C LEU A 38 1.61 16.25 0.11
N THR A 39 0.46 16.81 0.48
CA THR A 39 -0.14 17.95 -0.21
C THR A 39 0.02 19.17 0.66
N VAL A 40 0.84 20.13 0.19
CA VAL A 40 1.14 21.36 0.90
C VAL A 40 0.21 22.47 0.42
N SER A 41 -0.48 23.12 1.34
CA SER A 41 -1.30 24.32 1.09
C SER A 41 -0.73 25.51 1.86
N GLY A 42 -1.36 26.68 1.76
CA GLY A 42 -0.92 27.87 2.52
C GLY A 42 -1.06 27.74 4.03
N GLU A 43 -1.91 26.84 4.52
CA GLU A 43 -2.30 26.76 5.95
C GLU A 43 -2.00 25.40 6.59
N GLU A 44 -1.81 24.35 5.80
CA GLU A 44 -1.58 22.99 6.30
C GLU A 44 -0.79 22.12 5.32
N ILE A 45 -0.21 21.06 5.86
CA ILE A 45 0.28 19.91 5.11
C ILE A 45 -0.67 18.75 5.40
N ARG A 46 -1.21 18.16 4.33
CA ARG A 46 -1.99 16.92 4.38
C ARG A 46 -1.12 15.75 3.95
N LEU A 47 -1.23 14.62 4.63
CA LEU A 47 -0.60 13.36 4.27
C LEU A 47 -1.67 12.31 3.99
N THR A 48 -1.81 11.93 2.72
CA THR A 48 -2.46 10.66 2.36
C THR A 48 -1.42 9.55 2.53
N TYR A 49 -1.66 8.62 3.46
CA TYR A 49 -0.78 7.48 3.69
C TYR A 49 -1.51 6.17 3.50
N ILE A 50 -0.94 5.28 2.68
CA ILE A 50 -1.57 4.01 2.29
C ILE A 50 -0.63 2.85 2.55
N ILE A 51 -1.17 1.81 3.16
CA ILE A 51 -0.53 0.50 3.28
C ILE A 51 -1.34 -0.48 2.43
N ASP A 52 -0.65 -1.16 1.51
CA ASP A 52 -1.23 -2.16 0.62
C ASP A 52 -0.47 -3.48 0.79
N MET A 53 -1.13 -4.49 1.36
CA MET A 53 -0.51 -5.78 1.67
C MET A 53 -1.05 -6.88 0.77
N ALA A 54 -0.14 -7.73 0.33
CA ALA A 54 -0.46 -8.97 -0.38
C ALA A 54 -1.18 -9.99 0.52
N GLU A 55 -1.71 -11.05 -0.09
CA GLU A 55 -2.57 -12.06 0.57
C GLU A 55 -1.92 -12.72 1.81
N ILE A 56 -0.61 -13.01 1.78
CA ILE A 56 0.05 -13.69 2.91
C ILE A 56 0.22 -12.76 4.12
N PRO A 57 0.81 -11.55 3.99
CA PRO A 57 0.82 -10.59 5.09
C PRO A 57 -0.60 -10.25 5.58
N THR A 58 -1.57 -10.10 4.68
CA THR A 58 -2.97 -9.88 5.08
C THR A 58 -3.50 -11.02 5.94
N HIS A 59 -3.26 -12.27 5.56
CA HIS A 59 -3.64 -13.41 6.37
C HIS A 59 -3.00 -13.34 7.77
N GLN A 60 -1.71 -12.98 7.85
CA GLN A 60 -1.00 -12.83 9.12
C GLN A 60 -1.62 -11.73 10.00
N GLU A 61 -1.94 -10.57 9.43
CA GLU A 61 -2.59 -9.49 10.18
C GLU A 61 -4.01 -9.86 10.59
N ARG A 62 -4.82 -10.48 9.71
CA ARG A 62 -6.17 -10.94 10.06
C ARG A 62 -6.17 -11.93 11.22
N SER A 63 -5.21 -12.86 11.27
CA SER A 63 -5.04 -13.77 12.42
C SER A 63 -4.69 -13.03 13.72
N ARG A 64 -4.14 -11.82 13.67
CA ARG A 64 -3.90 -10.97 14.86
C ARG A 64 -5.12 -10.13 15.22
N MET A 65 -5.97 -9.78 14.25
CA MET A 65 -7.22 -9.06 14.46
C MET A 65 -8.27 -9.93 15.15
N ASP A 66 -8.34 -11.21 14.74
CA ASP A 66 -9.23 -12.25 15.28
C ASP A 66 -8.88 -12.55 16.75
N ARG A 67 -9.49 -11.79 17.65
CA ARG A 67 -9.26 -11.88 19.10
C ARG A 67 -10.18 -12.91 19.74
N ASN A 68 -11.31 -13.20 19.10
CA ASN A 68 -12.30 -14.15 19.60
C ASN A 68 -12.03 -15.60 19.13
N GLY A 69 -11.16 -15.79 18.13
CA GLY A 69 -10.73 -17.08 17.60
C GLY A 69 -11.72 -17.76 16.67
N ASP A 70 -12.65 -17.02 16.07
CA ASP A 70 -13.72 -17.56 15.20
C ASP A 70 -13.35 -17.59 13.69
N HIS A 71 -12.13 -17.14 13.36
CA HIS A 71 -11.58 -17.06 12.00
C HIS A 71 -12.26 -16.05 11.08
N LEU A 72 -13.09 -15.18 11.64
CA LEU A 72 -13.64 -14.00 10.98
C LEU A 72 -12.93 -12.75 11.53
N VAL A 73 -13.16 -11.62 10.86
CA VAL A 73 -12.78 -10.32 11.38
C VAL A 73 -14.05 -9.49 11.36
N ASP A 74 -14.59 -9.23 12.55
CA ASP A 74 -15.78 -8.40 12.67
C ASP A 74 -15.42 -6.90 12.71
N ALA A 75 -16.45 -6.05 12.73
CA ALA A 75 -16.25 -4.60 12.73
C ALA A 75 -15.49 -4.11 13.98
N ALA A 76 -15.73 -4.70 15.16
CA ALA A 76 -15.08 -4.27 16.40
C ALA A 76 -13.60 -4.69 16.46
N GLU A 77 -13.27 -5.84 15.87
CA GLU A 77 -11.88 -6.29 15.69
C GLU A 77 -11.14 -5.43 14.68
N GLN A 78 -11.77 -5.13 13.56
CA GLN A 78 -11.24 -4.20 12.56
C GLN A 78 -11.01 -2.80 13.15
N ASP A 79 -11.98 -2.23 13.87
CA ASP A 79 -11.86 -0.90 14.48
C ASP A 79 -10.71 -0.84 15.50
N ALA A 80 -10.57 -1.87 16.33
CA ALA A 80 -9.47 -1.93 17.30
C ALA A 80 -8.10 -2.09 16.64
N TYR A 81 -8.02 -2.85 15.54
CA TYR A 81 -6.79 -2.98 14.77
C TYR A 81 -6.41 -1.65 14.10
N VAL A 82 -7.38 -0.95 13.49
CA VAL A 82 -7.16 0.38 12.92
C VAL A 82 -6.67 1.35 13.99
N ALA A 83 -7.34 1.39 15.14
CA ALA A 83 -6.94 2.22 16.29
C ALA A 83 -5.48 1.96 16.71
N HIS A 84 -5.09 0.68 16.81
CA HIS A 84 -3.71 0.32 17.14
C HIS A 84 -2.70 0.80 16.08
N LEU A 85 -3.02 0.66 14.80
CA LEU A 85 -2.13 1.12 13.73
C LEU A 85 -1.99 2.65 13.72
N VAL A 86 -3.09 3.39 13.81
CA VAL A 86 -3.05 4.87 13.77
C VAL A 86 -2.34 5.44 15.01
N ASP A 87 -2.37 4.78 16.16
CA ASP A 87 -1.57 5.19 17.32
C ASP A 87 -0.06 4.99 17.09
N ALA A 88 0.33 3.95 16.34
CA ALA A 88 1.74 3.61 16.10
C ALA A 88 2.37 4.37 14.91
N LEU A 89 1.58 4.75 13.91
CA LEU A 89 2.07 5.36 12.67
C LEU A 89 2.79 6.72 12.86
N PRO A 90 2.33 7.67 13.71
CA PRO A 90 3.01 8.95 13.88
C PRO A 90 4.47 8.86 14.33
N GLY A 91 4.85 7.80 15.06
CA GLY A 91 6.24 7.54 15.44
C GLY A 91 7.15 7.09 14.28
N GLN A 92 6.55 6.67 13.17
CA GLN A 92 7.24 6.14 11.98
C GLN A 92 7.11 7.07 10.76
N LEU A 93 6.05 7.88 10.72
CA LEU A 93 5.78 8.91 9.72
C LEU A 93 6.21 10.27 10.29
N THR A 94 7.50 10.58 10.26
CA THR A 94 8.02 11.81 10.89
C THR A 94 8.05 12.97 9.90
N LEU A 95 7.65 14.16 10.38
CA LEU A 95 7.78 15.42 9.65
C LEU A 95 8.49 16.44 10.52
N TYR A 96 9.51 17.07 9.97
CA TYR A 96 10.17 18.23 10.56
C TYR A 96 9.95 19.43 9.67
N LEU A 97 9.63 20.56 10.28
CA LEU A 97 9.54 21.87 9.62
C LEU A 97 10.57 22.80 10.24
N ASN A 98 11.50 23.29 9.43
CA ASN A 98 12.66 24.08 9.88
C ASN A 98 13.38 23.41 11.07
N GLY A 99 13.54 22.08 11.00
CA GLY A 99 14.16 21.27 12.05
C GLY A 99 13.31 21.01 13.30
N ARG A 100 12.04 21.45 13.34
CA ARG A 100 11.12 21.20 14.47
C ARG A 100 10.14 20.07 14.15
N PRO A 101 9.99 19.05 15.02
CA PRO A 101 9.06 17.96 14.78
C PRO A 101 7.62 18.48 14.78
N GLN A 102 6.83 17.99 13.83
CA GLN A 102 5.40 18.25 13.73
C GLN A 102 4.60 17.05 14.20
N ALA A 103 3.48 17.31 14.86
CA ALA A 103 2.53 16.28 15.24
C ALA A 103 1.47 16.13 14.15
N TRP A 104 1.18 14.89 13.78
CA TRP A 104 0.07 14.58 12.90
C TRP A 104 -1.25 14.56 13.67
N ARG A 105 -2.30 15.12 13.07
CA ARG A 105 -3.68 14.90 13.48
C ARG A 105 -4.33 13.95 12.48
N LEU A 106 -4.89 12.85 12.98
CA LEU A 106 -5.68 11.94 12.16
C LEU A 106 -6.99 12.61 11.76
N GLU A 107 -7.31 12.58 10.47
CA GLU A 107 -8.61 13.03 9.94
C GLU A 107 -9.49 11.83 9.59
N GLN A 108 -8.90 10.81 8.97
CA GLN A 108 -9.64 9.64 8.50
C GLN A 108 -8.74 8.41 8.47
N ALA A 109 -9.32 7.25 8.75
CA ALA A 109 -8.72 5.94 8.51
C ALA A 109 -9.77 4.99 7.95
N ASP A 110 -9.44 4.27 6.89
CA ASP A 110 -10.32 3.29 6.23
C ASP A 110 -9.53 2.01 5.95
N LEU A 111 -10.05 0.88 6.43
CA LEU A 111 -9.46 -0.44 6.22
C LEU A 111 -10.41 -1.27 5.36
N THR A 112 -9.89 -1.77 4.24
CA THR A 112 -10.63 -2.66 3.35
C THR A 112 -9.84 -3.92 3.08
N PHE A 113 -10.57 -4.95 2.64
CA PHE A 113 -10.02 -6.23 2.26
C PHE A 113 -10.37 -6.59 0.80
N PRO A 114 -9.75 -5.95 -0.20
CA PRO A 114 -9.99 -6.28 -1.60
C PRO A 114 -9.64 -7.75 -1.89
N THR A 115 -10.32 -8.36 -2.84
CA THR A 115 -10.00 -9.73 -3.28
C THR A 115 -8.66 -9.73 -4.02
N GLY A 116 -7.73 -10.54 -3.52
CA GLY A 116 -6.44 -10.82 -4.12
C GLY A 116 -6.53 -11.83 -5.26
N GLN A 117 -5.39 -12.09 -5.85
CA GLN A 117 -5.32 -12.81 -7.11
C GLN A 117 -5.56 -14.32 -6.97
N ALA A 118 -5.26 -14.92 -5.81
CA ALA A 118 -5.65 -16.29 -5.47
C ALA A 118 -7.07 -16.36 -4.87
N GLY A 119 -7.82 -15.26 -4.89
CA GLY A 119 -9.14 -15.15 -4.29
C GLY A 119 -9.12 -14.96 -2.76
N LEU A 120 -7.93 -14.76 -2.17
CA LEU A 120 -7.80 -14.49 -0.75
C LEU A 120 -7.84 -12.98 -0.47
N PRO A 121 -8.24 -12.55 0.73
CA PRO A 121 -8.19 -11.14 1.09
C PRO A 121 -6.77 -10.56 0.98
N THR A 122 -6.66 -9.39 0.35
CA THR A 122 -5.55 -8.43 0.54
C THR A 122 -5.96 -7.40 1.59
N LEU A 123 -5.05 -6.54 2.03
CA LEU A 123 -5.34 -5.50 3.02
C LEU A 123 -4.96 -4.16 2.43
N ARG A 124 -5.89 -3.22 2.48
CA ARG A 124 -5.64 -1.83 2.12
C ARG A 124 -6.09 -0.92 3.24
N LEU A 125 -5.12 -0.25 3.88
CA LEU A 125 -5.38 0.83 4.82
C LEU A 125 -5.11 2.16 4.12
N VAL A 126 -6.08 3.08 4.15
CA VAL A 126 -5.92 4.47 3.72
C VAL A 126 -6.09 5.36 4.94
N THR A 127 -5.13 6.24 5.19
CA THR A 127 -5.18 7.21 6.28
C THR A 127 -4.92 8.63 5.76
N GLU A 128 -5.64 9.59 6.33
CA GLU A 128 -5.47 11.01 6.05
C GLU A 128 -5.05 11.72 7.33
N TRP A 129 -3.96 12.46 7.24
CA TRP A 129 -3.39 13.19 8.36
C TRP A 129 -3.19 14.65 7.99
N THR A 130 -3.22 15.54 8.98
CA THR A 130 -2.90 16.95 8.79
C THR A 130 -1.90 17.45 9.84
N THR A 131 -1.13 18.46 9.47
CA THR A 131 -0.46 19.37 10.40
C THR A 131 -0.65 20.80 9.92
N LEU A 132 -0.89 21.72 10.85
CA LEU A 132 -1.06 23.13 10.52
C LEU A 132 0.29 23.80 10.28
N LEU A 133 0.32 24.71 9.33
CA LEU A 133 1.43 25.62 9.05
C LEU A 133 1.12 26.98 9.67
N ALA A 134 1.99 27.43 10.56
CA ALA A 134 1.91 28.80 11.06
C ALA A 134 2.39 29.78 9.99
N ALA A 135 1.80 30.97 9.94
CA ALA A 135 2.35 32.04 9.11
C ALA A 135 3.75 32.43 9.61
N GLN A 136 4.72 32.49 8.69
CA GLN A 136 6.08 32.93 9.00
C GLN A 136 6.69 33.66 7.80
N PRO A 137 7.70 34.52 8.02
CA PRO A 137 8.48 35.09 6.93
C PRO A 137 9.40 34.03 6.30
N GLY A 138 9.47 34.01 4.97
CA GLY A 138 10.38 33.14 4.22
C GLY A 138 9.84 31.73 3.96
N PRO A 139 10.59 30.91 3.20
CA PRO A 139 10.17 29.57 2.83
C PRO A 139 10.23 28.60 4.02
N TRP A 140 9.37 27.59 3.99
CA TRP A 140 9.48 26.42 4.86
C TRP A 140 10.48 25.41 4.28
N GLN A 141 11.33 24.86 5.14
CA GLN A 141 12.08 23.65 4.86
C GLN A 141 11.38 22.46 5.54
N ALA A 142 11.05 21.43 4.77
CA ALA A 142 10.37 20.24 5.26
C ALA A 142 11.23 18.99 5.07
N ASP A 143 11.36 18.19 6.13
CA ASP A 143 11.97 16.87 6.10
C ASP A 143 10.93 15.84 6.52
N TYR A 144 10.45 15.06 5.55
CA TYR A 144 9.54 13.93 5.79
C TYR A 144 10.30 12.61 5.69
N ARG A 145 10.03 11.70 6.62
CA ARG A 145 10.54 10.33 6.57
C ARG A 145 9.46 9.35 6.97
N ASP A 146 9.37 8.27 6.22
CA ASP A 146 8.55 7.12 6.56
C ASP A 146 9.47 5.91 6.77
N THR A 147 9.52 5.43 8.01
CA THR A 147 10.32 4.27 8.45
C THR A 147 9.46 3.05 8.79
N SER A 148 8.16 3.10 8.52
CA SER A 148 7.27 1.98 8.83
C SER A 148 7.60 0.75 7.98
N TYR A 149 7.39 -0.47 8.47
CA TYR A 149 7.61 -1.71 7.70
C TYR A 149 8.95 -1.79 6.93
N ALA A 150 10.02 -1.14 7.41
CA ALA A 150 11.32 -1.08 6.72
C ALA A 150 12.01 -2.45 6.61
N ASP A 151 11.55 -3.41 7.41
CA ASP A 151 11.96 -4.82 7.42
C ASP A 151 11.16 -5.70 6.44
N ARG A 152 10.17 -5.13 5.74
CA ARG A 152 9.31 -5.86 4.80
C ARG A 152 9.73 -5.62 3.36
N LEU A 153 9.60 -6.68 2.56
CA LEU A 153 9.69 -6.56 1.11
C LEU A 153 8.48 -5.77 0.61
N GLY A 154 8.71 -4.88 -0.36
CA GLY A 154 7.64 -4.11 -0.97
C GLY A 154 8.15 -2.79 -1.52
N TRP A 155 7.23 -2.11 -2.20
CA TRP A 155 7.46 -0.80 -2.78
C TRP A 155 7.21 0.30 -1.75
N GLN A 156 8.06 1.32 -1.75
CA GLN A 156 7.78 2.60 -1.10
C GLN A 156 7.72 3.74 -2.12
N GLU A 157 6.60 4.46 -2.17
CA GLU A 157 6.44 5.67 -2.97
C GLU A 157 6.19 6.87 -2.07
N ILE A 158 6.93 7.95 -2.30
CA ILE A 158 6.69 9.22 -1.64
C ILE A 158 6.61 10.28 -2.73
N ILE A 159 5.56 11.09 -2.71
CA ILE A 159 5.41 12.25 -3.60
C ILE A 159 5.00 13.49 -2.80
N VAL A 160 5.23 14.66 -3.38
CA VAL A 160 4.81 15.94 -2.80
C VAL A 160 4.15 16.85 -3.84
N GLN A 161 3.02 17.44 -3.48
CA GLN A 161 2.23 18.31 -4.33
C GLN A 161 1.98 19.66 -3.67
N ALA A 162 1.95 20.73 -4.47
CA ALA A 162 1.44 22.03 -4.04
C ALA A 162 -0.05 22.13 -4.35
N ALA A 163 -0.84 22.58 -3.38
CA ALA A 163 -2.21 23.03 -3.54
C ALA A 163 -2.29 24.57 -3.48
N ALA A 164 -3.51 25.10 -3.48
CA ALA A 164 -3.73 26.54 -3.41
C ALA A 164 -3.04 27.18 -2.18
N GLY A 165 -2.40 28.34 -2.40
CA GLY A 165 -1.71 29.08 -1.35
C GLY A 165 -0.29 28.58 -1.03
N ALA A 166 0.20 27.55 -1.71
CA ALA A 166 1.58 27.07 -1.58
C ALA A 166 2.31 27.07 -2.93
N THR A 167 3.63 27.09 -2.85
CA THR A 167 4.52 26.85 -3.99
C THR A 167 5.67 25.98 -3.49
N LEU A 168 5.98 24.92 -4.22
CA LEU A 168 7.16 24.09 -3.95
C LEU A 168 8.35 24.68 -4.72
N GLU A 169 9.33 25.21 -4.00
CA GLU A 169 10.56 25.72 -4.60
C GLU A 169 11.47 24.57 -5.06
N ALA A 170 11.56 23.51 -4.26
CA ALA A 170 12.33 22.30 -4.56
C ALA A 170 11.75 21.09 -3.80
N ALA A 171 11.93 19.90 -4.37
CA ALA A 171 11.58 18.64 -3.74
C ALA A 171 12.59 17.55 -4.15
N SER A 172 12.92 16.65 -3.22
CA SER A 172 13.75 15.46 -3.49
C SER A 172 12.93 14.27 -4.02
N VAL A 173 11.61 14.42 -4.11
CA VAL A 173 10.67 13.39 -4.57
C VAL A 173 9.79 13.94 -5.70
N PRO A 174 9.18 13.07 -6.53
CA PRO A 174 8.30 13.51 -7.62
C PRO A 174 7.02 14.20 -7.13
N ALA A 175 6.36 14.92 -8.04
CA ALA A 175 5.05 15.53 -7.80
C ALA A 175 3.87 14.67 -8.30
N VAL A 176 4.14 13.67 -9.13
CA VAL A 176 3.13 12.78 -9.72
C VAL A 176 3.51 11.36 -9.35
N ASP A 177 2.52 10.59 -8.94
CA ASP A 177 2.69 9.18 -8.63
C ASP A 177 2.69 8.33 -9.90
N VAL A 178 3.43 7.22 -9.85
CA VAL A 178 3.45 6.23 -10.93
C VAL A 178 2.51 5.06 -10.63
N SER A 179 2.11 4.89 -9.35
CA SER A 179 1.31 3.76 -8.90
C SER A 179 -0.19 4.04 -8.81
N GLN A 180 -0.64 5.28 -9.03
CA GLN A 180 -2.03 5.69 -8.80
C GLN A 180 -2.52 5.31 -7.40
N GLU A 181 -1.73 5.71 -6.40
CA GLU A 181 -1.89 5.35 -4.99
C GLU A 181 -1.86 3.82 -4.77
N LEU A 182 -0.87 3.12 -5.32
CA LEU A 182 -0.71 1.66 -5.24
C LEU A 182 -1.88 0.86 -5.83
N ARG A 183 -2.57 1.41 -6.83
CA ARG A 183 -3.58 0.67 -7.61
C ARG A 183 -3.01 0.09 -8.89
N VAL A 184 -1.87 0.61 -9.33
CA VAL A 184 -1.13 0.19 -10.52
C VAL A 184 0.33 -0.02 -10.11
N TYR A 185 0.95 -1.06 -10.65
CA TYR A 185 2.35 -1.38 -10.36
C TYR A 185 3.09 -1.54 -11.70
N PRO A 186 3.94 -0.58 -12.07
CA PRO A 186 4.67 -0.66 -13.33
C PRO A 186 5.68 -1.83 -13.34
N ASP A 187 5.80 -2.49 -14.49
CA ASP A 187 6.44 -3.81 -14.65
C ASP A 187 7.93 -3.91 -14.26
N ASN A 188 8.63 -2.79 -14.06
CA ASN A 188 10.10 -2.75 -13.97
C ASN A 188 10.69 -2.41 -12.59
N LEU A 189 9.89 -2.37 -11.51
CA LEU A 189 10.33 -1.74 -10.26
C LEU A 189 10.95 -2.64 -9.19
N LEU A 190 11.01 -3.95 -9.41
CA LEU A 190 11.77 -4.88 -8.55
C LEU A 190 13.15 -5.24 -9.12
N GLN A 191 13.57 -4.61 -10.22
CA GLN A 191 14.91 -4.78 -10.78
C GLN A 191 15.84 -3.68 -10.26
N SER A 192 16.26 -3.77 -9.00
CA SER A 192 17.38 -2.99 -8.46
C SER A 192 18.10 -3.76 -7.37
#